data_AF-A0A9X9LZ68-F1
#
_entry.id   AF-A0A9X9LZ68-F1
#
_cell.length_a   1.000
_cell.length_b   1.000
_cell.length_c   1.000
_cell.angle_alpha   90.00
_cell.angle_beta   90.00
_cell.angle_gamma   90.00
#
_symmetry.space_group_name_H-M   'P 1'
#
loop_
_entity.id
_entity.type
_entity.pdbx_description
1 polymer ?
#
loop_
_entity_poly.entity_id
_entity_poly.type
_entity_poly.pdbx_seq_one_letter_code
_entity_poly.pdbx_strand_id
1 'polypeptide(L)'
;GRNPRTPRPHPADAKATPRREGAPAAGGGTACSAADCSPAAAQPRRPRPCRHPSLLAAPLPRPRAMAGIAAKLVKDRETAEGLGSHEKSIKYLNQDYEALRDECLEAGTLFQDPSFPAIPSSLGFKELGPYSSKTQGIEWKRPTEICDDPQFIIGGATRTDICQGALGDCWLLAAIASLTLNEEVLARVVPLNQSFQESYAGIFHFQFWQYGEWVDVVVDDRLPTKNGELLFVHSAEGSEFWSALLEKAYAKVNGCYEALSGGATTEGFEDFTGGIAEWYELRKAPPNLFRIIQKALQKGSLLGCSIDITSMADSEAITFQKLVKGHAYSVTGAEEVESAGSLQKLIRIRNPWGEVEWTGKWNDNCPNWNTVDPEVRERLTQRHEDGEFWMSFSDFLRHYSRLEICNLTPDTLTSESYKKWKLTKMDGNWRRGSTAGGCRNYPNTFWMNPQYLIKLEEEDEDQEDGERGCTFLVGLIQKHRRRQRKMGEDMHTIGFGIYEVRAAHVRTDQHPPQQKLLPDAPSEGAVRHLHQPARGAQPLQAAAGRVRPGALHLRAQQGWGLLCPRLLREESRLPGC
;
A
#
# COMPACT_ATOMS: atom_id res chain seq x y z
N GLY A 1 8.88 -46.24 -55.44
CA GLY A 1 7.46 -46.48 -55.10
C GLY A 1 6.69 -45.19 -55.31
N ARG A 2 5.46 -45.29 -55.82
CA ARG A 2 4.76 -44.28 -56.64
C ARG A 2 4.41 -42.95 -55.94
N ASN A 3 4.50 -41.90 -56.75
CA ASN A 3 4.09 -40.52 -56.55
C ASN A 3 2.62 -40.33 -57.07
N PRO A 4 2.06 -39.11 -57.18
CA PRO A 4 1.10 -38.43 -56.31
C PRO A 4 -0.30 -38.22 -56.99
N ARG A 5 -1.24 -37.47 -56.37
CA ARG A 5 -2.20 -36.58 -57.08
C ARG A 5 -3.15 -35.77 -56.17
N THR A 6 -3.08 -34.45 -56.35
CA THR A 6 -4.06 -33.37 -56.13
C THR A 6 -5.22 -33.41 -57.18
N PRO A 7 -6.13 -32.41 -57.33
CA PRO A 7 -7.21 -31.92 -56.43
C PRO A 7 -8.60 -31.66 -57.15
N ARG A 8 -9.65 -31.27 -56.37
CA ARG A 8 -10.97 -30.62 -56.73
C ARG A 8 -12.02 -31.49 -57.49
N PRO A 9 -13.35 -31.11 -57.64
CA PRO A 9 -14.14 -29.92 -57.24
C PRO A 9 -15.54 -30.19 -56.59
N HIS A 10 -16.34 -29.12 -56.39
CA HIS A 10 -17.78 -29.03 -55.99
C HIS A 10 -18.78 -29.90 -56.79
N PRO A 11 -20.03 -30.05 -56.30
CA PRO A 11 -21.13 -29.28 -56.92
C PRO A 11 -22.17 -28.69 -55.93
N ALA A 12 -23.05 -27.88 -56.50
CA ALA A 12 -24.11 -27.06 -55.91
C ALA A 12 -25.52 -27.68 -56.07
N ASP A 13 -26.53 -26.85 -55.76
CA ASP A 13 -27.99 -26.95 -56.02
C ASP A 13 -28.85 -27.63 -54.96
N ALA A 14 -30.09 -27.21 -54.65
CA ALA A 14 -30.87 -25.98 -54.86
C ALA A 14 -32.23 -26.19 -54.17
N LYS A 15 -32.93 -25.07 -53.85
CA LYS A 15 -34.39 -24.84 -53.69
C LYS A 15 -34.74 -24.20 -52.34
N ALA A 16 -35.01 -22.90 -52.24
CA ALA A 16 -36.04 -22.04 -52.86
C ALA A 16 -37.24 -21.80 -51.93
N THR A 17 -37.27 -20.54 -51.45
CA THR A 17 -38.33 -19.66 -50.91
C THR A 17 -39.69 -19.70 -51.67
N PRO A 18 -40.82 -19.14 -51.16
CA PRO A 18 -41.09 -17.66 -51.14
C PRO A 18 -41.70 -17.15 -49.80
N ARG A 19 -41.37 -15.94 -49.30
CA ARG A 19 -41.98 -14.59 -49.59
C ARG A 19 -43.47 -14.52 -49.19
N ARG A 20 -44.02 -13.47 -48.55
CA ARG A 20 -43.73 -12.02 -48.67
C ARG A 20 -44.57 -11.18 -47.67
N GLU A 21 -44.01 -10.02 -47.28
CA GLU A 21 -44.61 -8.66 -47.14
C GLU A 21 -45.89 -8.40 -46.31
N GLY A 22 -45.83 -7.35 -45.47
CA GLY A 22 -47.01 -6.55 -45.11
C GLY A 22 -46.95 -5.79 -43.78
N ALA A 23 -46.36 -4.61 -43.76
CA ALA A 23 -46.83 -3.47 -42.93
C ALA A 23 -47.72 -2.58 -43.83
N PRO A 24 -48.49 -1.55 -43.39
CA PRO A 24 -48.43 -0.81 -42.11
C PRO A 24 -49.79 -0.27 -41.55
N ALA A 25 -49.70 0.56 -40.49
CA ALA A 25 -50.45 1.81 -40.21
C ALA A 25 -51.77 1.86 -39.38
N ALA A 26 -51.67 2.62 -38.27
CA ALA A 26 -52.46 3.82 -37.87
C ALA A 26 -53.86 3.75 -37.18
N GLY A 27 -54.01 4.67 -36.21
CA GLY A 27 -55.28 5.21 -35.66
C GLY A 27 -55.65 4.67 -34.26
N GLY A 28 -56.02 5.42 -33.23
CA GLY A 28 -56.38 6.83 -33.05
C GLY A 28 -57.49 6.94 -31.98
N GLY A 29 -57.45 8.00 -31.15
CA GLY A 29 -58.59 8.56 -30.37
C GLY A 29 -58.88 7.92 -28.99
N THR A 30 -58.79 8.64 -27.86
CA THR A 30 -59.62 9.73 -27.27
C THR A 30 -60.79 9.30 -26.38
N ALA A 31 -60.71 9.77 -25.13
CA ALA A 31 -61.74 10.48 -24.33
C ALA A 31 -62.86 9.72 -23.57
N CYS A 32 -62.80 9.93 -22.24
CA CYS A 32 -63.82 10.50 -21.33
C CYS A 32 -65.17 9.81 -21.08
N SER A 33 -65.66 10.12 -19.86
CA SER A 33 -67.06 10.17 -19.37
C SER A 33 -67.39 9.05 -18.37
N ALA A 34 -68.13 9.24 -17.29
CA ALA A 34 -68.58 10.36 -16.47
C ALA A 34 -69.38 9.70 -15.33
N ALA A 35 -69.47 10.34 -14.17
CA ALA A 35 -70.63 10.20 -13.30
C ALA A 35 -70.75 11.45 -12.43
N ASP A 36 -71.73 12.27 -12.82
CA ASP A 36 -72.25 13.45 -12.15
C ASP A 36 -72.97 13.13 -10.82
N CYS A 37 -73.01 14.15 -9.95
CA CYS A 37 -74.20 14.75 -9.31
C CYS A 37 -74.04 15.06 -7.80
N SER A 38 -74.04 16.37 -7.52
CA SER A 38 -74.23 17.10 -6.25
C SER A 38 -75.67 16.94 -5.67
N PRO A 39 -76.18 17.74 -4.69
CA PRO A 39 -75.57 18.68 -3.71
C PRO A 39 -76.14 18.65 -2.25
N ALA A 40 -75.47 19.39 -1.35
CA ALA A 40 -75.95 20.24 -0.22
C ALA A 40 -76.90 19.72 0.90
N ALA A 41 -76.49 19.91 2.18
CA ALA A 41 -77.10 20.84 3.16
C ALA A 41 -76.54 20.69 4.61
N ALA A 42 -76.64 21.77 5.38
CA ALA A 42 -75.96 22.14 6.64
C ALA A 42 -76.56 21.56 7.95
N GLN A 43 -75.74 21.19 8.96
CA GLN A 43 -75.53 21.85 10.31
C GLN A 43 -76.07 20.99 11.51
N PRO A 44 -75.73 21.20 12.82
CA PRO A 44 -74.42 21.09 13.50
C PRO A 44 -74.42 20.40 14.93
N ARG A 45 -73.23 20.26 15.57
CA ARG A 45 -72.89 20.02 17.03
C ARG A 45 -73.15 18.60 17.61
N ARG A 46 -72.35 17.92 18.46
CA ARG A 46 -71.10 18.00 19.30
C ARG A 46 -70.80 16.52 19.76
N PRO A 47 -69.77 16.13 20.56
CA PRO A 47 -68.54 16.77 21.04
C PRO A 47 -67.23 15.97 20.69
N ARG A 48 -66.06 16.56 20.95
CA ARG A 48 -64.72 15.97 20.75
C ARG A 48 -64.32 15.05 21.93
N PRO A 49 -63.62 13.92 21.70
CA PRO A 49 -62.80 13.28 22.71
C PRO A 49 -61.34 13.77 22.63
N CYS A 50 -60.77 14.02 23.80
CA CYS A 50 -59.35 14.31 24.00
C CYS A 50 -58.50 13.08 23.60
N ARG A 51 -57.51 13.27 22.72
CA ARG A 51 -56.42 12.32 22.50
C ARG A 51 -55.10 13.00 22.84
N HIS A 52 -54.40 12.43 23.82
CA HIS A 52 -52.98 12.66 24.07
C HIS A 52 -52.18 12.37 22.78
N PRO A 53 -51.26 13.25 22.36
CA PRO A 53 -50.20 12.87 21.43
C PRO A 53 -49.06 12.25 22.23
N SER A 54 -48.85 10.96 21.98
CA SER A 54 -47.65 10.22 22.31
C SER A 54 -46.41 10.95 21.77
N LEU A 55 -45.40 11.13 22.62
CA LEU A 55 -44.07 11.62 22.24
C LEU A 55 -43.40 10.60 21.31
N LEU A 56 -43.55 10.76 20.00
CA LEU A 56 -42.64 10.18 19.02
C LEU A 56 -41.38 11.07 19.00
N ALA A 57 -40.27 10.52 19.50
CA ALA A 57 -38.96 11.14 19.38
C ALA A 57 -38.62 11.32 17.89
N ALA A 58 -38.46 12.58 17.47
CA ALA A 58 -37.94 12.89 16.15
C ALA A 58 -36.48 12.39 16.05
N PRO A 59 -36.02 11.90 14.88
CA PRO A 59 -34.63 11.52 14.71
C PRO A 59 -33.73 12.74 14.91
N LEU A 60 -32.71 12.61 15.75
CA LEU A 60 -31.65 13.60 15.91
C LEU A 60 -31.05 13.91 14.53
N PRO A 61 -30.81 15.19 14.19
CA PRO A 61 -30.17 15.54 12.94
C PRO A 61 -28.78 14.93 12.91
N ARG A 62 -28.47 14.22 11.81
CA ARG A 62 -27.12 13.71 11.50
C ARG A 62 -26.11 14.85 11.73
N PRO A 63 -24.97 14.60 12.41
CA PRO A 63 -23.98 15.66 12.61
C PRO A 63 -23.53 16.18 11.25
N ARG A 64 -23.72 17.49 11.04
CA ARG A 64 -23.12 18.20 9.91
C ARG A 64 -21.62 17.92 9.93
N ALA A 65 -21.08 17.42 8.82
CA ALA A 65 -19.64 17.29 8.65
C ALA A 65 -18.98 18.65 8.92
N MET A 66 -18.25 18.74 10.03
CA MET A 66 -17.44 19.91 10.35
C MET A 66 -16.35 20.00 9.29
N ALA A 67 -16.28 21.13 8.57
CA ALA A 67 -15.26 21.38 7.55
C ALA A 67 -14.35 22.53 7.98
N GLY A 68 -13.07 22.46 7.65
CA GLY A 68 -12.11 23.54 7.88
C GLY A 68 -11.39 23.47 9.23
N ILE A 69 -11.03 24.63 9.79
CA ILE A 69 -10.15 24.77 10.98
C ILE A 69 -10.71 24.03 12.20
N ALA A 70 -12.03 24.02 12.38
CA ALA A 70 -12.66 23.33 13.51
C ALA A 70 -12.46 21.81 13.45
N ALA A 71 -12.56 21.20 12.27
CA ALA A 71 -12.30 19.77 12.09
C ALA A 71 -10.83 19.44 12.34
N LYS A 72 -9.91 20.33 11.93
CA LYS A 72 -8.49 20.19 12.22
C LYS A 72 -8.22 20.27 13.73
N LEU A 73 -8.80 21.24 14.44
CA LEU A 73 -8.62 21.39 15.89
C LEU A 73 -9.16 20.20 16.68
N VAL A 74 -10.28 19.61 16.26
CA VAL A 74 -10.82 18.40 16.88
C VAL A 74 -9.87 17.23 16.64
N LYS A 75 -9.45 17.01 15.38
CA LYS A 75 -8.48 15.97 15.05
C LYS A 75 -7.16 16.15 15.83
N ASP A 76 -6.61 17.35 15.87
CA ASP A 76 -5.37 17.66 16.59
C ASP A 76 -5.51 17.37 18.10
N ARG A 77 -6.67 17.62 18.70
CA ARG A 77 -6.96 17.26 20.10
C ARG A 77 -7.05 15.76 20.31
N GLU A 78 -7.79 15.07 19.45
CA GLU A 78 -7.93 13.60 19.52
C GLU A 78 -6.58 12.91 19.34
N THR A 79 -5.74 13.39 18.41
CA THR A 79 -4.36 12.92 18.23
C THR A 79 -3.49 13.20 19.46
N ALA A 80 -3.64 14.37 20.09
CA ALA A 80 -2.96 14.67 21.35
C ALA A 80 -3.42 13.77 22.51
N GLU A 81 -4.65 13.29 22.48
CA GLU A 81 -5.22 12.27 23.38
C GLU A 81 -4.92 10.82 22.92
N GLY A 82 -3.97 10.65 22.00
CA GLY A 82 -3.45 9.35 21.58
C GLY A 82 -4.19 8.68 20.42
N LEU A 83 -5.23 9.28 19.83
CA LEU A 83 -5.90 8.71 18.66
C LEU A 83 -4.94 8.62 17.47
N GLY A 84 -4.87 7.45 16.84
CA GLY A 84 -3.92 7.14 15.76
C GLY A 84 -2.58 6.60 16.25
N SER A 85 -2.43 6.37 17.56
CA SER A 85 -1.41 5.46 18.09
C SER A 85 -1.81 4.00 17.84
N HIS A 86 -0.87 3.07 18.00
CA HIS A 86 -1.16 1.64 17.88
C HIS A 86 -2.23 1.17 18.88
N GLU A 87 -2.10 1.59 20.14
CA GLU A 87 -3.05 1.25 21.22
C GLU A 87 -4.45 1.84 21.01
N LYS A 88 -4.54 3.01 20.38
CA LYS A 88 -5.80 3.71 20.11
C LYS A 88 -5.90 4.05 18.63
N SER A 89 -5.96 2.99 17.82
CA SER A 89 -6.03 3.06 16.36
C SER A 89 -7.33 3.71 15.88
N ILE A 90 -7.27 4.35 14.72
CA ILE A 90 -8.44 4.98 14.08
C ILE A 90 -9.30 3.89 13.45
N LYS A 91 -10.58 3.84 13.81
CA LYS A 91 -11.55 2.91 13.23
C LYS A 91 -11.85 3.28 11.78
N TYR A 92 -11.37 2.49 10.83
CA TYR A 92 -11.56 2.77 9.41
C TYR A 92 -13.04 2.77 9.06
N LEU A 93 -13.50 3.83 8.40
CA LEU A 93 -14.91 4.05 8.05
C LEU A 93 -15.87 4.00 9.25
N ASN A 94 -15.36 4.25 10.47
CA ASN A 94 -16.08 4.16 11.73
C ASN A 94 -16.67 2.76 12.02
N GLN A 95 -16.07 1.70 11.47
CA GLN A 95 -16.43 0.33 11.80
C GLN A 95 -15.66 -0.12 13.04
N ASP A 96 -16.37 -0.65 14.03
CA ASP A 96 -15.79 -1.17 15.26
C ASP A 96 -15.86 -2.70 15.26
N TYR A 97 -14.71 -3.37 15.35
CA TYR A 97 -14.63 -4.82 15.27
C TYR A 97 -15.47 -5.51 16.34
N GLU A 98 -15.29 -5.14 17.61
CA GLU A 98 -15.96 -5.80 18.74
C GLU A 98 -17.48 -5.62 18.67
N ALA A 99 -17.96 -4.39 18.45
CA ALA A 99 -19.39 -4.10 18.35
C ALA A 99 -20.05 -4.81 17.17
N LEU A 100 -19.40 -4.83 16.00
CA LEU A 100 -19.95 -5.50 14.80
C LEU A 100 -19.94 -7.03 14.96
N ARG A 101 -18.89 -7.59 15.58
CA ARG A 101 -18.84 -9.02 15.90
C ARG A 101 -19.94 -9.39 16.87
N ASP A 102 -20.09 -8.65 17.96
CA ASP A 102 -21.06 -8.93 19.00
C ASP A 102 -22.50 -8.80 18.46
N GLU A 103 -22.79 -7.79 17.63
CA GLU A 103 -24.07 -7.67 16.92
C GLU A 103 -24.38 -8.91 16.05
N CYS A 104 -23.38 -9.40 15.31
CA CYS A 104 -23.54 -10.59 14.47
C CYS A 104 -23.74 -11.87 15.29
N LEU A 105 -23.01 -12.02 16.40
CA LEU A 105 -23.14 -13.13 17.35
C LEU A 105 -24.53 -13.14 17.99
N GLU A 106 -25.03 -11.98 18.47
CA GLU A 106 -26.36 -11.85 19.05
C GLU A 106 -27.47 -12.16 18.03
N ALA A 107 -27.30 -11.75 16.78
CA ALA A 107 -28.25 -12.01 15.71
C ALA A 107 -28.17 -13.45 15.14
N GLY A 108 -27.10 -14.20 15.44
CA GLY A 108 -26.84 -15.51 14.82
C GLY A 108 -26.59 -15.41 13.31
N THR A 109 -25.92 -14.34 12.86
CA THR A 109 -25.65 -14.08 11.44
C THR A 109 -24.15 -13.91 11.19
N LEU A 110 -23.72 -14.08 9.94
CA LEU A 110 -22.34 -13.80 9.54
C LEU A 110 -22.24 -12.39 8.97
N PHE A 111 -21.19 -11.67 9.38
CA PHE A 111 -20.93 -10.31 8.96
C PHE A 111 -20.82 -10.21 7.44
N GLN A 112 -21.45 -9.18 6.88
CA GLN A 112 -21.31 -8.81 5.48
C GLN A 112 -20.84 -7.37 5.44
N ASP A 113 -19.61 -7.15 5.00
CA ASP A 113 -19.01 -5.82 5.00
C ASP A 113 -19.76 -4.90 4.02
N PRO A 114 -20.48 -3.87 4.52
CA PRO A 114 -21.21 -2.94 3.65
C PRO A 114 -20.26 -2.01 2.88
N SER A 115 -19.03 -1.86 3.35
CA SER A 115 -18.06 -0.90 2.81
C SER A 115 -17.08 -1.52 1.82
N PHE A 116 -16.93 -2.85 1.83
CA PHE A 116 -16.16 -3.61 0.86
C PHE A 116 -16.93 -4.86 0.42
N PRO A 117 -18.05 -4.68 -0.31
CA PRO A 117 -18.96 -5.76 -0.66
C PRO A 117 -18.30 -6.79 -1.58
N ALA A 118 -18.78 -8.04 -1.53
CA ALA A 118 -18.38 -9.15 -2.38
C ALA A 118 -18.91 -9.01 -3.83
N ILE A 119 -18.45 -7.98 -4.54
CA ILE A 119 -18.89 -7.60 -5.89
C ILE A 119 -17.68 -7.21 -6.78
N PRO A 120 -17.85 -7.16 -8.12
CA PRO A 120 -16.74 -6.89 -9.04
C PRO A 120 -15.98 -5.57 -8.79
N SER A 121 -16.62 -4.52 -8.26
CA SER A 121 -15.95 -3.25 -7.97
C SER A 121 -14.88 -3.34 -6.86
N SER A 122 -14.97 -4.36 -6.01
CA SER A 122 -13.99 -4.65 -4.96
C SER A 122 -12.78 -5.41 -5.51
N LEU A 123 -12.94 -6.14 -6.63
CA LEU A 123 -11.83 -6.72 -7.38
C LEU A 123 -11.06 -5.65 -8.13
N GLY A 124 -11.75 -4.78 -8.87
CA GLY A 124 -11.05 -3.81 -9.70
C GLY A 124 -11.94 -2.90 -10.54
N PHE A 125 -11.31 -2.25 -11.49
CA PHE A 125 -11.91 -1.22 -12.35
C PHE A 125 -11.50 -1.34 -13.82
N LYS A 126 -10.44 -2.08 -14.16
CA LYS A 126 -9.99 -2.28 -15.53
C LYS A 126 -9.61 -3.74 -15.79
N GLU A 127 -8.39 -4.16 -15.41
CA GLU A 127 -7.88 -5.53 -15.61
C GLU A 127 -8.63 -6.54 -14.75
N LEU A 128 -9.07 -6.13 -13.55
CA LEU A 128 -9.93 -6.90 -12.66
C LEU A 128 -11.30 -6.22 -12.50
N GLY A 129 -11.70 -5.42 -13.49
CA GLY A 129 -13.00 -4.74 -13.51
C GLY A 129 -14.15 -5.65 -13.97
N PRO A 130 -15.40 -5.17 -13.88
CA PRO A 130 -16.61 -5.97 -14.19
C PRO A 130 -16.67 -6.57 -15.60
N TYR A 131 -15.98 -5.97 -16.57
CA TYR A 131 -15.99 -6.38 -17.98
C TYR A 131 -14.76 -7.19 -18.38
N SER A 132 -13.86 -7.50 -17.44
CA SER A 132 -12.66 -8.28 -17.71
C SER A 132 -12.99 -9.76 -17.84
N SER A 133 -12.38 -10.43 -18.82
CA SER A 133 -12.44 -11.90 -18.92
C SER A 133 -11.74 -12.57 -17.72
N LYS A 134 -10.76 -11.90 -17.11
CA LYS A 134 -10.04 -12.42 -15.93
C LYS A 134 -10.97 -12.63 -14.74
N THR A 135 -12.02 -11.80 -14.61
CA THR A 135 -12.97 -11.87 -13.49
C THR A 135 -14.20 -12.73 -13.73
N GLN A 136 -14.33 -13.33 -14.91
CA GLN A 136 -15.44 -14.23 -15.20
C GLN A 136 -15.32 -15.52 -14.38
N GLY A 137 -16.45 -15.93 -13.78
CA GLY A 137 -16.54 -17.13 -12.95
C GLY A 137 -15.90 -17.01 -11.57
N ILE A 138 -15.58 -15.79 -11.12
CA ILE A 138 -15.16 -15.57 -9.73
C ILE A 138 -16.37 -15.64 -8.82
N GLU A 139 -16.22 -16.43 -7.76
CA GLU A 139 -17.18 -16.57 -6.67
C GLU A 139 -16.53 -16.12 -5.36
N TRP A 140 -17.29 -15.46 -4.51
CA TRP A 140 -16.80 -15.06 -3.18
C TRP A 140 -17.23 -16.12 -2.17
N LYS A 141 -16.27 -16.83 -1.59
CA LYS A 141 -16.52 -17.92 -0.63
C LYS A 141 -15.85 -17.64 0.69
N ARG A 142 -16.44 -18.10 1.79
CA ARG A 142 -15.80 -18.05 3.10
C ARG A 142 -14.85 -19.24 3.28
N PRO A 143 -13.80 -19.16 4.12
CA PRO A 143 -12.96 -20.29 4.49
C PRO A 143 -13.76 -21.53 4.91
N THR A 144 -14.86 -21.35 5.65
CA THR A 144 -15.79 -22.41 6.07
C THR A 144 -16.53 -23.10 4.91
N GLU A 145 -16.48 -22.55 3.70
CA GLU A 145 -17.06 -23.13 2.48
C GLU A 145 -15.99 -23.74 1.56
N ILE A 146 -14.71 -23.52 1.87
CA ILE A 146 -13.55 -23.93 1.06
C ILE A 146 -12.87 -25.16 1.69
N CYS A 147 -12.73 -25.20 3.03
CA CYS A 147 -12.16 -26.33 3.75
C CYS A 147 -12.96 -26.65 5.03
N ASP A 148 -12.80 -27.89 5.52
CA ASP A 148 -13.60 -28.42 6.64
C ASP A 148 -13.24 -27.81 8.00
N ASP A 149 -11.97 -27.48 8.25
CA ASP A 149 -11.48 -26.90 9.49
C ASP A 149 -10.58 -25.69 9.21
N PRO A 150 -11.17 -24.53 8.88
CA PRO A 150 -10.39 -23.33 8.58
C PRO A 150 -9.70 -22.81 9.83
N GLN A 151 -8.44 -22.45 9.71
CA GLN A 151 -7.63 -21.90 10.78
C GLN A 151 -7.23 -20.47 10.44
N PHE A 152 -7.20 -19.61 11.46
CA PHE A 152 -6.71 -18.26 11.24
C PHE A 152 -5.19 -18.29 11.08
N ILE A 153 -4.49 -18.82 12.07
CA ILE A 153 -3.04 -19.04 12.09
C ILE A 153 -2.75 -20.44 12.66
N ILE A 154 -1.88 -21.24 12.02
CA ILE A 154 -1.47 -22.57 12.50
C ILE A 154 0.05 -22.59 12.73
N GLY A 155 0.50 -23.02 13.91
CA GLY A 155 1.93 -23.22 14.15
C GLY A 155 2.76 -21.93 14.17
N GLY A 156 2.10 -20.77 14.26
CA GLY A 156 2.69 -19.45 14.11
C GLY A 156 2.58 -18.95 12.67
N ALA A 157 2.43 -17.64 12.49
CA ALA A 157 2.33 -17.05 11.16
C ALA A 157 3.74 -16.95 10.55
N THR A 158 4.02 -17.80 9.57
CA THR A 158 5.33 -17.93 8.96
C THR A 158 5.33 -17.41 7.53
N ARG A 159 6.54 -17.21 6.98
CA ARG A 159 6.69 -16.77 5.60
C ARG A 159 6.13 -17.77 4.58
N THR A 160 6.08 -19.06 4.87
CA THR A 160 5.56 -20.09 3.96
C THR A 160 4.04 -20.02 3.77
N ASP A 161 3.35 -19.26 4.62
CA ASP A 161 1.91 -19.00 4.52
C ASP A 161 1.56 -17.98 3.43
N ILE A 162 2.59 -17.49 2.72
CA ILE A 162 2.53 -16.46 1.69
C ILE A 162 2.98 -17.04 0.35
N CYS A 163 2.00 -17.41 -0.47
CA CYS A 163 2.16 -17.79 -1.87
C CYS A 163 1.32 -16.85 -2.76
N GLN A 164 1.95 -16.24 -3.75
CA GLN A 164 1.29 -15.29 -4.65
C GLN A 164 0.24 -15.97 -5.55
N GLY A 165 -0.94 -15.36 -5.63
CA GLY A 165 -1.97 -15.74 -6.59
C GLY A 165 -1.87 -14.97 -7.92
N ALA A 166 -3.02 -14.74 -8.56
CA ALA A 166 -3.11 -14.15 -9.89
C ALA A 166 -3.05 -12.60 -9.92
N LEU A 167 -2.54 -11.95 -8.86
CA LEU A 167 -2.39 -10.50 -8.75
C LEU A 167 -0.90 -10.12 -8.76
N GLY A 168 -0.56 -9.06 -9.48
CA GLY A 168 0.82 -8.55 -9.57
C GLY A 168 1.20 -7.65 -8.38
N ASP A 169 1.01 -8.14 -7.16
CA ASP A 169 1.28 -7.44 -5.90
C ASP A 169 2.38 -8.11 -5.07
N CYS A 170 3.32 -8.79 -5.75
CA CYS A 170 4.51 -9.38 -5.16
C CYS A 170 5.25 -8.50 -4.13
N TRP A 171 5.26 -7.19 -4.36
CA TRP A 171 5.83 -6.19 -3.44
C TRP A 171 5.18 -6.22 -2.05
N LEU A 172 3.86 -6.43 -1.99
CA LEU A 172 3.11 -6.54 -0.74
C LEU A 172 3.42 -7.89 -0.08
N LEU A 173 3.43 -8.97 -0.85
CA LEU A 173 3.69 -10.31 -0.32
C LEU A 173 5.12 -10.47 0.19
N ALA A 174 6.11 -9.87 -0.47
CA ALA A 174 7.47 -9.78 0.07
C ALA A 174 7.51 -8.98 1.38
N ALA A 175 6.68 -7.94 1.49
CA ALA A 175 6.57 -7.19 2.74
C ALA A 175 5.95 -8.05 3.87
N ILE A 176 4.88 -8.79 3.58
CA ILE A 176 4.23 -9.70 4.54
C ILE A 176 5.19 -10.84 4.93
N ALA A 177 5.90 -11.44 3.97
CA ALA A 177 6.86 -12.51 4.24
C ALA A 177 8.07 -12.04 5.09
N SER A 178 8.46 -10.77 4.97
CA SER A 178 9.47 -10.19 5.86
C SER A 178 8.90 -9.91 7.26
N LEU A 179 7.63 -9.48 7.34
CA LEU A 179 6.93 -9.19 8.59
C LEU A 179 6.88 -10.41 9.52
N THR A 180 6.71 -11.62 8.97
CA THR A 180 6.66 -12.86 9.77
C THR A 180 7.98 -13.22 10.46
N LEU A 181 9.11 -12.59 10.07
CA LEU A 181 10.38 -12.75 10.78
C LEU A 181 10.42 -12.01 12.12
N ASN A 182 9.45 -11.13 12.37
CA ASN A 182 9.34 -10.36 13.60
C ASN A 182 7.93 -10.48 14.19
N GLU A 183 7.75 -11.46 15.07
CA GLU A 183 6.47 -11.77 15.71
C GLU A 183 5.86 -10.58 16.45
N GLU A 184 6.67 -9.72 17.08
CA GLU A 184 6.17 -8.53 17.78
C GLU A 184 5.54 -7.52 16.81
N VAL A 185 6.13 -7.36 15.62
CA VAL A 185 5.62 -6.43 14.61
C VAL A 185 4.43 -7.05 13.87
N LEU A 186 4.48 -8.35 13.61
CA LEU A 186 3.37 -9.11 13.06
C LEU A 186 2.12 -9.01 13.93
N ALA A 187 2.25 -9.22 15.24
CA ALA A 187 1.14 -9.15 16.20
C ALA A 187 0.49 -7.75 16.28
N ARG A 188 1.21 -6.69 15.87
CA ARG A 188 0.65 -5.34 15.77
C ARG A 188 -0.28 -5.18 14.57
N VAL A 189 0.07 -5.81 13.44
CA VAL A 189 -0.70 -5.75 12.19
C VAL A 189 -1.84 -6.77 12.21
N VAL A 190 -1.56 -7.96 12.74
CA VAL A 190 -2.44 -9.12 12.79
C VAL A 190 -2.72 -9.45 14.26
N PRO A 191 -3.83 -8.94 14.84
CA PRO A 191 -4.27 -9.33 16.17
C PRO A 191 -4.43 -10.86 16.25
N LEU A 192 -3.64 -11.51 17.11
CA LEU A 192 -3.55 -12.98 17.17
C LEU A 192 -4.72 -13.66 17.89
N ASN A 193 -5.63 -12.88 18.48
CA ASN A 193 -6.80 -13.35 19.24
C ASN A 193 -8.03 -13.63 18.34
N GLN A 194 -7.82 -13.91 17.06
CA GLN A 194 -8.87 -14.16 16.07
C GLN A 194 -8.95 -15.65 15.74
N SER A 195 -10.15 -16.18 15.53
CA SER A 195 -10.38 -17.61 15.32
C SER A 195 -11.63 -17.86 14.46
N PHE A 196 -11.63 -18.99 13.74
CA PHE A 196 -12.83 -19.52 13.06
C PHE A 196 -13.66 -20.42 13.97
N GLN A 197 -13.12 -20.85 15.10
CA GLN A 197 -13.74 -21.78 16.04
C GLN A 197 -14.38 -21.01 17.21
N GLU A 198 -13.69 -20.04 17.77
CA GLU A 198 -14.15 -19.28 18.94
C GLU A 198 -14.76 -17.94 18.55
N SER A 199 -15.99 -17.67 19.03
CA SER A 199 -16.71 -16.41 18.78
C SER A 199 -16.79 -16.00 17.30
N TYR A 200 -16.83 -16.98 16.41
CA TYR A 200 -16.84 -16.77 14.98
C TYR A 200 -18.15 -16.14 14.50
N ALA A 201 -18.02 -15.01 13.81
CA ALA A 201 -19.13 -14.31 13.16
C ALA A 201 -18.78 -13.87 11.72
N GLY A 202 -17.79 -14.52 11.08
CA GLY A 202 -17.36 -14.19 9.72
C GLY A 202 -16.75 -12.80 9.57
N ILE A 203 -16.08 -12.30 10.61
CA ILE A 203 -15.52 -10.96 10.74
C ILE A 203 -14.11 -11.02 11.36
N PHE A 204 -13.19 -10.26 10.78
CA PHE A 204 -11.79 -10.16 11.20
C PHE A 204 -11.34 -8.70 11.14
N HIS A 205 -10.21 -8.37 11.77
CA HIS A 205 -9.64 -7.04 11.71
C HIS A 205 -8.10 -7.06 11.68
N PHE A 206 -7.54 -5.99 11.10
CA PHE A 206 -6.11 -5.80 10.94
C PHE A 206 -5.77 -4.32 11.16
N GLN A 207 -4.54 -4.05 11.57
CA GLN A 207 -4.08 -2.68 11.78
C GLN A 207 -2.99 -2.31 10.79
N PHE A 208 -3.21 -1.21 10.07
CA PHE A 208 -2.21 -0.66 9.16
C PHE A 208 -1.80 0.72 9.62
N TRP A 209 -0.50 0.98 9.57
CA TRP A 209 -0.02 2.33 9.61
C TRP A 209 -0.39 3.03 8.30
N GLN A 210 -1.01 4.19 8.40
CA GLN A 210 -1.43 4.99 7.25
C GLN A 210 -0.96 6.42 7.48
N TYR A 211 0.18 6.74 6.87
CA TYR A 211 0.69 8.11 6.78
C TYR A 211 0.85 8.84 8.12
N GLY A 212 1.29 8.12 9.15
CA GLY A 212 1.57 8.66 10.49
C GLY A 212 0.59 8.20 11.56
N GLU A 213 -0.49 7.52 11.21
CA GLU A 213 -1.57 7.10 12.11
C GLU A 213 -1.85 5.60 11.93
N TRP A 214 -2.04 4.87 13.02
CA TRP A 214 -2.53 3.49 12.96
C TRP A 214 -4.04 3.47 12.73
N VAL A 215 -4.48 2.60 11.84
CA VAL A 215 -5.86 2.48 11.38
C VAL A 215 -6.29 1.02 11.49
N ASP A 216 -7.36 0.77 12.24
CA ASP A 216 -7.99 -0.54 12.40
C ASP A 216 -9.01 -0.77 11.28
N VAL A 217 -8.87 -1.89 10.58
CA VAL A 217 -9.63 -2.21 9.38
C VAL A 217 -10.32 -3.54 9.56
N VAL A 218 -11.64 -3.47 9.68
CA VAL A 218 -12.54 -4.62 9.73
C VAL A 218 -12.78 -5.17 8.33
N VAL A 219 -12.84 -6.49 8.16
CA VAL A 219 -13.28 -7.16 6.94
C VAL A 219 -14.15 -8.37 7.30
N ASP A 220 -15.10 -8.73 6.42
CA ASP A 220 -15.63 -10.10 6.46
C ASP A 220 -14.63 -11.08 5.83
N ASP A 221 -14.87 -12.37 5.96
CA ASP A 221 -13.97 -13.42 5.46
C ASP A 221 -14.32 -13.98 4.07
N ARG A 222 -15.21 -13.33 3.31
CA ARG A 222 -15.49 -13.76 1.93
C ARG A 222 -14.27 -13.48 1.04
N LEU A 223 -13.66 -14.51 0.47
CA LEU A 223 -12.47 -14.40 -0.37
C LEU A 223 -12.81 -14.68 -1.84
N PRO A 224 -12.19 -13.98 -2.80
CA PRO A 224 -12.34 -14.28 -4.23
C PRO A 224 -11.75 -15.65 -4.56
N THR A 225 -12.59 -16.53 -5.11
CA THR A 225 -12.22 -17.87 -5.55
C THR A 225 -12.57 -18.10 -7.00
N LYS A 226 -11.86 -19.03 -7.64
CA LYS A 226 -12.20 -19.54 -8.96
C LYS A 226 -12.02 -21.05 -8.94
N ASN A 227 -13.04 -21.79 -9.36
CA ASN A 227 -13.04 -23.26 -9.30
C ASN A 227 -12.80 -23.85 -7.90
N GLY A 228 -13.16 -23.12 -6.84
CA GLY A 228 -12.97 -23.55 -5.44
C GLY A 228 -11.59 -23.22 -4.85
N GLU A 229 -10.66 -22.68 -5.63
CA GLU A 229 -9.34 -22.26 -5.17
C GLU A 229 -9.28 -20.74 -4.97
N LEU A 230 -8.48 -20.28 -4.00
CA LEU A 230 -8.24 -18.85 -3.77
C LEU A 230 -7.55 -18.22 -4.99
N LEU A 231 -8.04 -17.05 -5.40
CA LEU A 231 -7.50 -16.37 -6.58
C LEU A 231 -6.22 -15.57 -6.27
N PHE A 232 -6.08 -15.07 -5.05
CA PHE A 232 -4.99 -14.19 -4.63
C PHE A 232 -4.10 -14.90 -3.60
N VAL A 233 -3.47 -14.18 -2.66
CA VAL A 233 -2.56 -14.80 -1.70
C VAL A 233 -3.23 -15.93 -0.91
N HIS A 234 -2.47 -17.00 -0.67
CA HIS A 234 -2.90 -18.16 0.10
C HIS A 234 -1.70 -18.83 0.78
N SER A 235 -1.98 -19.63 1.80
CA SER A 235 -0.98 -20.45 2.49
C SER A 235 -0.75 -21.77 1.74
N ALA A 236 0.48 -22.29 1.77
CA ALA A 236 0.81 -23.60 1.24
C ALA A 236 0.13 -24.76 2.01
N GLU A 237 -0.22 -24.55 3.29
CA GLU A 237 -0.93 -25.53 4.13
C GLU A 237 -2.41 -25.71 3.69
N GLY A 238 -2.97 -24.71 3.02
CA GLY A 238 -4.32 -24.74 2.43
C GLY A 238 -5.49 -24.51 3.38
N SER A 239 -5.32 -24.73 4.69
CA SER A 239 -6.34 -24.47 5.73
C SER A 239 -6.10 -23.20 6.55
N GLU A 240 -5.07 -22.42 6.24
CA GLU A 240 -4.71 -21.20 6.96
C GLU A 240 -4.99 -19.94 6.14
N PHE A 241 -5.64 -18.94 6.76
CA PHE A 241 -6.27 -17.82 6.01
C PHE A 241 -5.89 -16.41 6.47
N TRP A 242 -5.04 -16.23 7.49
CA TRP A 242 -4.67 -14.88 7.96
C TRP A 242 -4.08 -14.00 6.85
N SER A 243 -3.23 -14.57 5.99
CA SER A 243 -2.54 -13.85 4.91
C SER A 243 -3.52 -13.38 3.83
N ALA A 244 -4.47 -14.23 3.45
CA ALA A 244 -5.54 -13.92 2.51
C ALA A 244 -6.45 -12.80 3.02
N LEU A 245 -6.79 -12.84 4.31
CA LEU A 245 -7.62 -11.81 4.96
C LEU A 245 -6.85 -10.49 5.16
N LEU A 246 -5.56 -10.54 5.44
CA LEU A 246 -4.69 -9.38 5.54
C LEU A 246 -4.60 -8.63 4.20
N GLU A 247 -4.36 -9.36 3.10
CA GLU A 247 -4.36 -8.79 1.74
C GLU A 247 -5.73 -8.18 1.39
N LYS A 248 -6.84 -8.85 1.76
CA LYS A 248 -8.18 -8.29 1.58
C LYS A 248 -8.37 -6.97 2.34
N ALA A 249 -7.95 -6.90 3.60
CA ALA A 249 -8.05 -5.68 4.40
C ALA A 249 -7.20 -4.56 3.79
N TYR A 250 -6.01 -4.88 3.29
CA TYR A 250 -5.16 -3.93 2.61
C TYR A 250 -5.75 -3.46 1.26
N ALA A 251 -6.38 -4.35 0.50
CA ALA A 251 -7.14 -4.04 -0.72
C ALA A 251 -8.31 -3.09 -0.41
N LYS A 252 -9.00 -3.29 0.71
CA LYS A 252 -10.09 -2.42 1.17
C LYS A 252 -9.62 -0.99 1.49
N VAL A 253 -8.50 -0.82 2.18
CA VAL A 253 -7.92 0.51 2.45
C VAL A 253 -7.57 1.24 1.15
N ASN A 254 -7.04 0.50 0.18
CA ASN A 254 -6.67 1.01 -1.14
C ASN A 254 -7.85 1.11 -2.13
N GLY A 255 -9.00 0.53 -1.79
CA GLY A 255 -10.29 0.64 -2.45
C GLY A 255 -10.66 -0.49 -3.43
N CYS A 256 -9.75 -1.38 -3.80
CA CYS A 256 -9.97 -2.64 -4.53
C CYS A 256 -8.66 -3.43 -4.67
N TYR A 257 -8.73 -4.73 -4.98
CA TYR A 257 -7.54 -5.57 -5.23
C TYR A 257 -6.67 -5.05 -6.37
N GLU A 258 -7.25 -4.58 -7.48
CA GLU A 258 -6.49 -4.04 -8.62
C GLU A 258 -5.63 -2.81 -8.26
N ALA A 259 -5.98 -2.08 -7.19
CA ALA A 259 -5.19 -0.94 -6.73
C ALA A 259 -3.85 -1.37 -6.10
N LEU A 260 -3.71 -2.65 -5.74
CA LEU A 260 -2.48 -3.24 -5.20
C LEU A 260 -1.51 -3.65 -6.29
N SER A 261 -1.95 -3.84 -7.54
CA SER A 261 -1.06 -4.27 -8.63
C SER A 261 0.05 -3.26 -8.89
N GLY A 262 1.30 -3.64 -8.71
CA GLY A 262 2.47 -2.77 -8.86
C GLY A 262 2.65 -1.79 -7.68
N GLY A 263 3.81 -1.88 -7.04
CA GLY A 263 4.24 -1.09 -5.89
C GLY A 263 5.69 -1.35 -5.53
N ALA A 264 6.20 -0.58 -4.58
CA ALA A 264 7.50 -0.84 -3.96
C ALA A 264 7.32 -1.57 -2.62
N THR A 265 8.20 -2.51 -2.30
CA THR A 265 8.14 -3.27 -1.04
C THR A 265 8.21 -2.35 0.17
N THR A 266 8.99 -1.26 0.07
CA THR A 266 9.00 -0.16 1.03
C THR A 266 7.63 0.38 1.42
N GLU A 267 6.66 0.47 0.50
CA GLU A 267 5.30 0.94 0.83
C GLU A 267 4.62 -0.02 1.82
N GLY A 268 4.78 -1.33 1.60
CA GLY A 268 4.23 -2.36 2.47
C GLY A 268 4.94 -2.35 3.82
N PHE A 269 6.26 -2.20 3.83
CA PHE A 269 7.00 -2.10 5.08
C PHE A 269 6.57 -0.90 5.93
N GLU A 270 6.43 0.28 5.34
CA GLU A 270 5.99 1.48 6.06
C GLU A 270 4.56 1.29 6.61
N ASP A 271 3.66 0.74 5.80
CA ASP A 271 2.27 0.51 6.20
C ASP A 271 2.10 -0.62 7.26
N PHE A 272 3.04 -1.55 7.36
CA PHE A 272 3.03 -2.60 8.39
C PHE A 272 3.74 -2.21 9.68
N THR A 273 4.69 -1.26 9.62
CA THR A 273 5.59 -1.01 10.76
C THR A 273 5.51 0.40 11.32
N GLY A 274 5.02 1.36 10.52
CA GLY A 274 5.23 2.79 10.76
C GLY A 274 6.70 3.22 10.70
N GLY A 275 7.57 2.33 10.21
CA GLY A 275 9.00 2.47 10.04
C GLY A 275 9.39 3.53 9.02
N ILE A 276 10.70 3.74 8.88
CA ILE A 276 11.27 4.57 7.82
C ILE A 276 12.08 3.67 6.90
N ALA A 277 11.71 3.66 5.63
CA ALA A 277 12.43 2.89 4.63
C ALA A 277 13.64 3.66 4.05
N GLU A 278 14.75 2.94 3.91
CA GLU A 278 15.94 3.34 3.17
C GLU A 278 16.24 2.31 2.08
N TRP A 279 16.99 2.69 1.05
CA TRP A 279 17.34 1.78 -0.02
C TRP A 279 18.77 2.00 -0.50
N TYR A 280 19.38 0.92 -1.00
CA TYR A 280 20.74 0.88 -1.50
C TYR A 280 20.74 0.41 -2.96
N GLU A 281 21.40 1.16 -3.84
CA GLU A 281 21.73 0.72 -5.20
C GLU A 281 22.89 -0.28 -5.13
N LEU A 282 22.63 -1.56 -5.40
CA LEU A 282 23.61 -2.63 -5.16
C LEU A 282 24.84 -2.55 -6.06
N ARG A 283 24.71 -1.92 -7.24
CA ARG A 283 25.84 -1.62 -8.14
C ARG A 283 26.83 -0.61 -7.56
N LYS A 284 26.38 0.19 -6.58
CA LYS A 284 27.19 1.18 -5.87
C LYS A 284 27.14 0.92 -4.35
N ALA A 285 26.99 -0.35 -3.97
CA ALA A 285 26.89 -0.76 -2.58
C ALA A 285 28.12 -0.28 -1.77
N PRO A 286 27.93 0.22 -0.54
CA PRO A 286 29.05 0.55 0.31
C PRO A 286 29.80 -0.74 0.74
N PRO A 287 31.12 -0.69 0.98
CA PRO A 287 31.91 -1.90 1.30
C PRO A 287 31.44 -2.66 2.54
N ASN A 288 30.81 -1.96 3.48
CA ASN A 288 30.27 -2.50 4.72
C ASN A 288 28.81 -2.98 4.61
N LEU A 289 28.20 -3.01 3.41
CA LEU A 289 26.78 -3.34 3.23
C LEU A 289 26.37 -4.68 3.86
N PHE A 290 27.20 -5.70 3.78
CA PHE A 290 26.90 -7.00 4.40
C PHE A 290 26.68 -6.88 5.92
N ARG A 291 27.51 -6.09 6.60
CA ARG A 291 27.38 -5.83 8.04
C ARG A 291 26.16 -4.97 8.34
N ILE A 292 25.78 -4.05 7.45
CA ILE A 292 24.53 -3.28 7.56
C ILE A 292 23.33 -4.23 7.52
N ILE A 293 23.30 -5.18 6.56
CA ILE A 293 22.24 -6.20 6.45
C ILE A 293 22.14 -7.05 7.72
N GLN A 294 23.27 -7.55 8.23
CA GLN A 294 23.29 -8.33 9.48
C GLN A 294 22.76 -7.52 10.67
N LYS A 295 23.23 -6.28 10.83
CA LYS A 295 22.74 -5.38 11.90
C LYS A 295 21.23 -5.09 11.74
N ALA A 296 20.73 -4.93 10.53
CA ALA A 296 19.32 -4.67 10.26
C ALA A 296 18.45 -5.88 10.61
N LEU A 297 18.83 -7.08 10.16
CA LEU A 297 18.13 -8.34 10.50
C LEU A 297 18.12 -8.60 12.02
N GLN A 298 19.25 -8.40 12.70
CA GLN A 298 19.34 -8.54 14.16
C GLN A 298 18.47 -7.54 14.92
N LYS A 299 18.21 -6.36 14.34
CA LYS A 299 17.33 -5.34 14.91
C LYS A 299 15.86 -5.52 14.53
N GLY A 300 15.53 -6.60 13.82
CA GLY A 300 14.18 -6.87 13.36
C GLY A 300 13.69 -5.92 12.27
N SER A 301 14.59 -5.19 11.60
CA SER A 301 14.24 -4.41 10.40
C SER A 301 13.71 -5.35 9.32
N LEU A 302 12.80 -4.84 8.48
CA LEU A 302 12.29 -5.60 7.34
C LEU A 302 13.16 -5.32 6.11
N LEU A 303 13.58 -6.37 5.40
CA LEU A 303 14.47 -6.23 4.26
C LEU A 303 13.87 -6.86 3.01
N GLY A 304 13.87 -6.10 1.92
CA GLY A 304 13.43 -6.54 0.61
C GLY A 304 14.52 -6.29 -0.44
N CYS A 305 14.49 -7.02 -1.54
CA CYS A 305 15.36 -6.77 -2.67
C CYS A 305 14.65 -7.01 -4.00
N SER A 306 15.17 -6.42 -5.06
CA SER A 306 14.56 -6.54 -6.39
C SER A 306 15.59 -6.47 -7.51
N ILE A 307 15.21 -7.03 -8.65
CA ILE A 307 16.00 -6.99 -9.89
C ILE A 307 15.31 -6.03 -10.86
N ASP A 308 16.02 -4.98 -11.28
CA ASP A 308 15.46 -3.98 -12.19
C ASP A 308 15.17 -4.60 -13.57
N ILE A 309 14.06 -4.17 -14.17
CA ILE A 309 13.69 -4.52 -15.55
C ILE A 309 14.21 -3.50 -16.54
N THR A 310 14.65 -3.97 -17.70
CA THR A 310 15.06 -3.12 -18.82
C THR A 310 13.90 -2.70 -19.71
N SER A 311 12.81 -3.46 -19.70
CA SER A 311 11.58 -3.18 -20.44
C SER A 311 10.37 -3.75 -19.70
N MET A 312 9.15 -3.26 -19.97
CA MET A 312 7.93 -3.82 -19.36
C MET A 312 7.69 -5.30 -19.73
N ALA A 313 8.21 -5.74 -20.89
CA ALA A 313 8.14 -7.14 -21.30
C ALA A 313 9.00 -8.05 -20.42
N ASP A 314 9.93 -7.49 -19.66
CA ASP A 314 10.76 -8.22 -18.69
C ASP A 314 10.13 -8.33 -17.30
N SER A 315 8.94 -7.76 -17.09
CA SER A 315 8.23 -7.86 -15.81
C SER A 315 7.86 -9.32 -15.52
N GLU A 316 8.21 -9.80 -14.33
CA GLU A 316 8.07 -11.20 -13.91
C GLU A 316 8.78 -12.22 -14.83
N ALA A 317 9.77 -11.77 -15.61
CA ALA A 317 10.52 -12.66 -16.49
C ALA A 317 11.55 -13.48 -15.71
N ILE A 318 11.48 -14.81 -15.86
CA ILE A 318 12.39 -15.77 -15.23
C ILE A 318 13.71 -15.84 -16.01
N THR A 319 14.83 -15.66 -15.30
CA THR A 319 16.19 -15.78 -15.84
C THR A 319 16.62 -17.24 -15.98
N PHE A 320 17.73 -17.51 -16.68
CA PHE A 320 18.27 -18.87 -16.81
C PHE A 320 18.69 -19.50 -15.46
N GLN A 321 18.91 -18.69 -14.42
CA GLN A 321 19.21 -19.16 -13.05
C GLN A 321 17.99 -19.13 -12.14
N LYS A 322 16.79 -19.07 -12.74
CA LYS A 322 15.48 -19.06 -12.06
C LYS A 322 15.21 -17.86 -11.13
N LEU A 323 15.98 -16.77 -11.23
CA LEU A 323 15.60 -15.50 -10.60
C LEU A 323 14.56 -14.76 -11.46
N VAL A 324 13.61 -14.08 -10.84
CA VAL A 324 12.52 -13.36 -11.48
C VAL A 324 12.84 -11.87 -11.51
N LYS A 325 12.77 -11.23 -12.68
CA LYS A 325 13.00 -9.78 -12.83
C LYS A 325 11.73 -8.98 -12.58
N GLY A 326 11.86 -7.74 -12.10
CA GLY A 326 10.71 -6.87 -11.84
C GLY A 326 9.81 -7.40 -10.72
N HIS A 327 10.39 -8.20 -9.83
CA HIS A 327 9.73 -8.92 -8.76
C HIS A 327 10.39 -8.61 -7.44
N ALA A 328 9.59 -8.57 -6.37
CA ALA A 328 10.08 -8.32 -5.03
C ALA A 328 10.43 -9.64 -4.34
N TYR A 329 11.59 -9.65 -3.68
CA TYR A 329 12.06 -10.74 -2.83
C TYR A 329 12.25 -10.23 -1.41
N SER A 330 12.17 -11.14 -0.43
CA SER A 330 12.51 -10.84 0.97
C SER A 330 13.95 -11.27 1.26
N VAL A 331 14.69 -10.50 2.04
CA VAL A 331 15.97 -10.93 2.60
C VAL A 331 15.72 -11.46 4.01
N THR A 332 15.93 -12.75 4.23
CA THR A 332 15.50 -13.44 5.45
C THR A 332 16.67 -13.92 6.32
N GLY A 333 17.92 -13.68 5.91
CA GLY A 333 19.10 -14.12 6.64
C GLY A 333 20.41 -13.61 6.02
N ALA A 334 21.45 -13.45 6.83
CA ALA A 334 22.78 -13.09 6.37
C ALA A 334 23.84 -13.65 7.33
N GLU A 335 24.63 -14.62 6.86
CA GLU A 335 25.52 -15.43 7.69
C GLU A 335 26.91 -15.55 7.06
N GLU A 336 27.94 -15.59 7.91
CA GLU A 336 29.31 -15.91 7.49
C GLU A 336 29.59 -17.36 7.88
N VAL A 337 29.94 -18.19 6.89
CA VAL A 337 30.25 -19.61 7.11
C VAL A 337 31.66 -19.91 6.66
N GLU A 338 32.37 -20.74 7.43
CA GLU A 338 33.62 -21.31 6.96
C GLU A 338 33.32 -22.49 6.02
N SER A 339 33.90 -22.45 4.82
CA SER A 339 33.74 -23.49 3.81
C SER A 339 35.09 -23.79 3.18
N ALA A 340 35.58 -25.01 3.37
CA ALA A 340 36.87 -25.48 2.86
C ALA A 340 38.04 -24.52 3.19
N GLY A 341 38.10 -24.00 4.42
CA GLY A 341 39.15 -23.08 4.89
C GLY A 341 39.03 -21.64 4.40
N SER A 342 37.89 -21.26 3.80
CA SER A 342 37.61 -19.89 3.36
C SER A 342 36.31 -19.39 3.96
N LEU A 343 36.31 -18.13 4.43
CA LEU A 343 35.10 -17.49 4.95
C LEU A 343 34.21 -17.06 3.77
N GLN A 344 32.96 -17.51 3.79
CA GLN A 344 31.95 -17.24 2.77
C GLN A 344 30.83 -16.40 3.38
N LYS A 345 30.53 -15.27 2.74
CA LYS A 345 29.37 -14.43 3.09
C LYS A 345 28.16 -14.91 2.31
N LEU A 346 27.17 -15.43 3.02
CA LEU A 346 25.93 -15.95 2.44
C LEU A 346 24.76 -15.06 2.83
N ILE A 347 23.81 -14.92 1.91
CA ILE A 347 22.56 -14.20 2.11
C ILE A 347 21.40 -15.12 1.74
N ARG A 348 20.37 -15.14 2.59
CA ARG A 348 19.16 -15.93 2.38
C ARG A 348 18.07 -15.04 1.84
N ILE A 349 17.47 -15.48 0.73
CA ILE A 349 16.47 -14.74 -0.03
C ILE A 349 15.23 -15.61 -0.16
N ARG A 350 14.05 -15.01 -0.07
CA ARG A 350 12.78 -15.70 -0.29
C ARG A 350 11.99 -15.09 -1.43
N ASN A 351 11.56 -15.94 -2.35
CA ASN A 351 10.58 -15.65 -3.39
C ASN A 351 9.16 -15.72 -2.79
N PRO A 352 8.35 -14.64 -2.83
CA PRO A 352 6.97 -14.67 -2.33
C PRO A 352 6.01 -15.55 -3.15
N TRP A 353 6.44 -16.14 -4.27
CA TRP A 353 5.67 -17.18 -4.95
C TRP A 353 5.58 -18.48 -4.15
N GLY A 354 6.50 -18.70 -3.19
CA GLY A 354 6.61 -19.97 -2.48
C GLY A 354 7.23 -21.09 -3.31
N GLU A 355 7.74 -20.76 -4.50
CA GLU A 355 8.37 -21.68 -5.45
C GLU A 355 9.36 -20.92 -6.35
N VAL A 356 10.05 -21.64 -7.23
CA VAL A 356 10.99 -21.11 -8.23
C VAL A 356 12.23 -20.50 -7.56
N GLU A 357 13.18 -21.39 -7.28
CA GLU A 357 14.40 -21.06 -6.55
C GLU A 357 15.67 -20.96 -7.41
N TRP A 358 16.65 -20.23 -6.87
CA TRP A 358 17.99 -20.06 -7.44
C TRP A 358 18.69 -21.39 -7.75
N THR A 359 19.24 -21.51 -8.95
CA THR A 359 19.96 -22.74 -9.37
C THR A 359 21.48 -22.63 -9.32
N GLY A 360 22.03 -21.48 -8.93
CA GLY A 360 23.48 -21.29 -8.85
C GLY A 360 24.10 -21.82 -7.56
N LYS A 361 25.29 -21.31 -7.19
CA LYS A 361 26.00 -21.77 -5.99
C LYS A 361 25.18 -21.49 -4.72
N TRP A 362 25.26 -22.41 -3.76
CA TRP A 362 24.58 -22.36 -2.46
C TRP A 362 23.06 -22.58 -2.48
N ASN A 363 22.49 -22.98 -3.62
CA ASN A 363 21.14 -23.56 -3.63
C ASN A 363 21.05 -24.81 -2.72
N ASP A 364 19.84 -25.22 -2.39
CA ASP A 364 19.52 -26.32 -1.46
C ASP A 364 20.16 -27.66 -1.79
N ASN A 365 20.37 -27.92 -3.08
CA ASN A 365 20.97 -29.14 -3.60
C ASN A 365 22.47 -28.99 -3.88
N CYS A 366 23.08 -27.84 -3.57
CA CYS A 366 24.46 -27.53 -3.91
C CYS A 366 25.46 -28.37 -3.09
N PRO A 367 26.44 -29.05 -3.71
CA PRO A 367 27.46 -29.80 -2.99
C PRO A 367 28.35 -28.97 -2.07
N ASN A 368 28.39 -27.64 -2.23
CA ASN A 368 29.14 -26.73 -1.37
C ASN A 368 28.69 -26.82 0.10
N TRP A 369 27.44 -27.21 0.37
CA TRP A 369 26.99 -27.44 1.73
C TRP A 369 27.71 -28.61 2.42
N ASN A 370 28.32 -29.54 1.67
CA ASN A 370 29.11 -30.63 2.25
C ASN A 370 30.46 -30.16 2.80
N THR A 371 30.91 -28.95 2.46
CA THR A 371 32.17 -28.37 2.95
C THR A 371 31.99 -27.41 4.12
N VAL A 372 30.75 -27.20 4.55
CA VAL A 372 30.38 -26.46 5.75
C VAL A 372 30.22 -27.45 6.90
N ASP A 373 30.51 -27.00 8.12
CA ASP A 373 30.27 -27.79 9.33
C ASP A 373 28.82 -28.34 9.36
N PRO A 374 28.60 -29.64 9.68
CA PRO A 374 27.27 -30.25 9.65
C PRO A 374 26.24 -29.57 10.56
N GLU A 375 26.61 -29.10 11.76
CA GLU A 375 25.68 -28.43 12.67
C GLU A 375 25.28 -27.06 12.13
N VAL A 376 26.24 -26.33 11.56
CA VAL A 376 25.98 -25.05 10.88
C VAL A 376 25.09 -25.26 9.65
N ARG A 377 25.34 -26.30 8.86
CA ARG A 377 24.53 -26.63 7.69
C ARG A 377 23.08 -26.93 8.08
N GLU A 378 22.85 -27.80 9.05
CA GLU A 378 21.50 -28.18 9.50
C GLU A 378 20.71 -26.98 10.04
N ARG A 379 21.40 -26.03 10.69
CA ARG A 379 20.78 -24.79 11.14
C ARG A 379 20.40 -23.83 10.00
N LEU A 380 21.21 -23.77 8.94
CA LEU A 380 21.06 -22.74 7.91
C LEU A 380 20.22 -23.17 6.72
N THR A 381 20.38 -24.41 6.26
CA THR A 381 19.71 -24.90 5.04
C THR A 381 18.86 -26.11 5.34
N GLN A 382 17.64 -26.09 4.81
CA GLN A 382 16.79 -27.26 4.65
C GLN A 382 16.60 -27.47 3.15
N ARG A 383 16.17 -28.67 2.72
CA ARG A 383 15.93 -28.96 1.30
C ARG A 383 14.43 -28.99 1.04
N HIS A 384 13.86 -27.84 0.73
CA HIS A 384 12.44 -27.69 0.45
C HIS A 384 12.27 -26.81 -0.78
N GLU A 385 11.22 -27.02 -1.57
CA GLU A 385 10.83 -26.02 -2.58
C GLU A 385 9.78 -25.13 -1.90
N ASP A 386 10.25 -24.06 -1.26
CA ASP A 386 9.43 -23.10 -0.52
C ASP A 386 9.69 -21.63 -0.95
N GLY A 387 10.51 -21.48 -2.00
CA GLY A 387 10.93 -20.21 -2.56
C GLY A 387 12.11 -19.58 -1.81
N GLU A 388 12.58 -20.16 -0.71
CA GLU A 388 13.72 -19.68 0.07
C GLU A 388 15.01 -20.37 -0.36
N PHE A 389 16.08 -19.58 -0.56
CA PHE A 389 17.37 -20.12 -0.95
C PHE A 389 18.51 -19.26 -0.41
N TRP A 390 19.68 -19.89 -0.27
CA TRP A 390 20.93 -19.17 -0.03
C TRP A 390 21.67 -18.88 -1.33
N MET A 391 22.37 -17.75 -1.35
CA MET A 391 23.34 -17.43 -2.39
C MET A 391 24.56 -16.72 -1.79
N SER A 392 25.66 -16.70 -2.54
CA SER A 392 26.82 -15.91 -2.12
C SER A 392 26.49 -14.41 -2.18
N PHE A 393 27.01 -13.62 -1.24
CA PHE A 393 26.81 -12.16 -1.26
C PHE A 393 27.35 -11.52 -2.54
N SER A 394 28.41 -12.08 -3.11
CA SER A 394 28.95 -11.67 -4.42
C SER A 394 27.97 -11.91 -5.56
N ASP A 395 27.25 -13.03 -5.57
CA ASP A 395 26.20 -13.28 -6.55
C ASP A 395 25.00 -12.37 -6.30
N PHE A 396 24.64 -12.12 -5.04
CA PHE A 396 23.57 -11.17 -4.71
C PHE A 396 23.84 -9.78 -5.30
N LEU A 397 25.03 -9.21 -5.08
CA LEU A 397 25.43 -7.90 -5.64
C LEU A 397 25.46 -7.88 -7.18
N ARG A 398 25.71 -9.04 -7.82
CA ARG A 398 25.76 -9.16 -9.28
C ARG A 398 24.37 -9.23 -9.91
N HIS A 399 23.43 -9.94 -9.28
CA HIS A 399 22.11 -10.22 -9.86
C HIS A 399 21.06 -9.21 -9.44
N TYR A 400 21.06 -8.80 -8.16
CA TYR A 400 20.08 -7.85 -7.64
C TYR A 400 20.50 -6.41 -7.91
N SER A 401 19.50 -5.53 -8.04
CA SER A 401 19.72 -4.12 -8.37
C SER A 401 19.53 -3.22 -7.15
N ARG A 402 18.55 -3.54 -6.29
CA ARG A 402 18.20 -2.74 -5.12
C ARG A 402 18.01 -3.61 -3.88
N LEU A 403 18.40 -3.05 -2.75
CA LEU A 403 18.06 -3.52 -1.42
C LEU A 403 17.25 -2.42 -0.73
N GLU A 404 16.16 -2.79 -0.10
CA GLU A 404 15.23 -1.94 0.65
C GLU A 404 15.27 -2.40 2.10
N ILE A 405 15.47 -1.48 3.05
CA ILE A 405 15.49 -1.77 4.49
C ILE A 405 14.49 -0.83 5.15
N CYS A 406 13.54 -1.37 5.90
CA CYS A 406 12.65 -0.58 6.74
C CYS A 406 13.07 -0.69 8.19
N ASN A 407 13.58 0.43 8.71
CA ASN A 407 14.00 0.52 10.10
C ASN A 407 12.79 0.85 10.97
N LEU A 408 12.63 0.07 12.03
CA LEU A 408 11.52 0.18 12.97
C LEU A 408 11.64 1.48 13.78
N THR A 409 10.51 2.15 14.00
CA THR A 409 10.45 3.32 14.89
C THR A 409 10.53 2.90 16.36
N PRO A 410 10.86 3.81 17.29
CA PRO A 410 10.89 3.53 18.73
C PRO A 410 9.58 2.96 19.27
N ASP A 411 8.47 3.40 18.69
CA ASP A 411 7.12 2.95 19.05
C ASP A 411 6.95 1.46 18.70
N THR A 412 7.71 0.96 17.72
CA THR A 412 7.67 -0.41 17.20
C THR A 412 8.53 -1.39 18.01
N LEU A 413 9.51 -0.92 18.78
CA LEU A 413 10.41 -1.75 19.59
C LEU A 413 10.07 -1.61 21.09
N THR A 414 9.42 -2.63 21.66
CA THR A 414 9.10 -2.69 23.10
C THR A 414 10.31 -3.07 23.96
N SER A 415 11.33 -3.72 23.37
CA SER A 415 12.53 -4.12 24.11
C SER A 415 13.43 -2.94 24.46
N GLU A 416 13.86 -2.86 25.72
CA GLU A 416 14.88 -1.92 26.21
C GLU A 416 16.30 -2.22 25.69
N SER A 417 16.50 -3.36 25.01
CA SER A 417 17.82 -3.79 24.52
C SER A 417 18.38 -2.96 23.36
N TYR A 418 17.61 -2.03 22.78
CA TYR A 418 18.00 -1.29 21.58
C TYR A 418 18.00 0.23 21.79
N LYS A 419 19.00 0.92 21.23
CA LYS A 419 19.01 2.39 21.15
C LYS A 419 17.82 2.85 20.29
N LYS A 420 16.98 3.73 20.84
CA LYS A 420 15.76 4.24 20.20
C LYS A 420 16.06 5.47 19.35
N TRP A 421 15.47 5.56 18.16
CA TRP A 421 15.46 6.79 17.36
C TRP A 421 14.64 7.90 18.04
N LYS A 422 14.84 9.16 17.67
CA LYS A 422 13.91 10.23 18.02
C LYS A 422 13.06 10.56 16.80
N LEU A 423 11.76 10.28 16.85
CA LEU A 423 10.83 10.53 15.75
C LEU A 423 10.14 11.89 15.90
N THR A 424 10.03 12.64 14.82
CA THR A 424 9.20 13.85 14.75
C THR A 424 8.40 13.82 13.44
N LYS A 425 7.08 13.80 13.55
CA LYS A 425 6.16 13.74 12.41
C LYS A 425 5.62 15.14 12.08
N MET A 426 5.53 15.46 10.79
CA MET A 426 5.02 16.74 10.30
C MET A 426 4.11 16.50 9.09
N ASP A 427 2.95 17.15 9.07
CA ASP A 427 1.98 17.04 7.99
C ASP A 427 1.90 18.33 7.15
N GLY A 428 1.69 18.16 5.84
CA GLY A 428 1.62 19.27 4.88
C GLY A 428 0.65 19.02 3.72
N ASN A 429 0.44 20.03 2.88
CA ASN A 429 -0.40 19.95 1.70
C ASN A 429 0.13 20.85 0.58
N TRP A 430 0.17 20.34 -0.65
CA TRP A 430 0.42 21.10 -1.87
C TRP A 430 -0.88 21.38 -2.61
N ARG A 431 -1.31 22.65 -2.60
CA ARG A 431 -2.53 23.10 -3.28
C ARG A 431 -2.18 24.01 -4.46
N ARG A 432 -2.82 23.75 -5.60
CA ARG A 432 -2.66 24.55 -6.82
C ARG A 432 -3.01 26.01 -6.53
N GLY A 433 -2.16 26.93 -6.98
CA GLY A 433 -2.33 28.38 -6.79
C GLY A 433 -1.86 28.92 -5.44
N SER A 434 -1.41 28.06 -4.52
CA SER A 434 -0.82 28.49 -3.24
C SER A 434 0.46 27.72 -2.93
N THR A 435 0.38 26.58 -2.26
CA THR A 435 1.56 25.86 -1.74
C THR A 435 2.22 24.91 -2.73
N ALA A 436 1.61 24.62 -3.89
CA ALA A 436 2.17 23.77 -4.94
C ALA A 436 3.27 24.50 -5.74
N GLY A 437 4.40 24.77 -5.09
CA GLY A 437 5.50 25.58 -5.61
C GLY A 437 6.39 24.89 -6.65
N GLY A 438 6.30 23.57 -6.78
CA GLY A 438 7.19 22.78 -7.63
C GLY A 438 8.61 22.66 -7.06
N CYS A 439 9.51 22.08 -7.84
CA CYS A 439 10.91 21.85 -7.45
C CYS A 439 11.80 23.11 -7.64
N ARG A 440 13.06 23.09 -7.20
CA ARG A 440 14.00 24.23 -7.29
C ARG A 440 14.25 24.75 -8.71
N ASN A 441 13.98 23.94 -9.73
CA ASN A 441 14.05 24.36 -11.14
C ASN A 441 12.96 25.40 -11.48
N TYR A 442 11.96 25.58 -10.61
CA TYR A 442 10.89 26.57 -10.72
C TYR A 442 11.06 27.67 -9.63
N PRO A 443 12.09 28.52 -9.72
CA PRO A 443 12.46 29.45 -8.65
C PRO A 443 11.35 30.44 -8.28
N ASN A 444 10.48 30.80 -9.24
CA ASN A 444 9.38 31.74 -9.04
C ASN A 444 8.34 31.25 -8.03
N THR A 445 8.17 29.93 -7.93
CA THR A 445 7.14 29.28 -7.12
C THR A 445 7.71 28.39 -6.02
N PHE A 446 8.97 27.96 -6.14
CA PHE A 446 9.62 27.02 -5.20
C PHE A 446 9.56 27.46 -3.73
N TRP A 447 9.67 28.75 -3.47
CA TRP A 447 9.65 29.29 -2.11
C TRP A 447 8.26 29.21 -1.44
N MET A 448 7.20 28.97 -2.21
CA MET A 448 5.82 28.85 -1.73
C MET A 448 5.51 27.46 -1.13
N ASN A 449 6.40 26.48 -1.31
CA ASN A 449 6.25 25.17 -0.69
C ASN A 449 6.28 25.28 0.85
N PRO A 450 5.63 24.34 1.57
CA PRO A 450 5.78 24.21 3.02
C PRO A 450 7.25 24.03 3.43
N GLN A 451 7.56 24.51 4.62
CA GLN A 451 8.92 24.78 5.11
C GLN A 451 9.03 24.32 6.56
N TYR A 452 10.01 23.46 6.86
CA TYR A 452 10.13 22.80 8.17
C TYR A 452 11.53 22.96 8.77
N LEU A 453 11.62 23.22 10.07
CA LEU A 453 12.87 23.41 10.81
C LEU A 453 13.30 22.11 11.49
N ILE A 454 14.57 21.75 11.35
CA ILE A 454 15.24 20.64 12.04
C ILE A 454 16.37 21.23 12.88
N LYS A 455 16.41 20.88 14.18
CA LYS A 455 17.44 21.32 15.11
C LYS A 455 18.28 20.12 15.53
N LEU A 456 19.58 20.17 15.22
CA LEU A 456 20.55 19.13 15.59
C LEU A 456 21.42 19.67 16.73
N GLU A 457 21.29 19.07 17.92
CA GLU A 457 21.96 19.54 19.15
C GLU A 457 23.07 18.59 19.63
N GLU A 458 22.83 17.27 19.59
CA GLU A 458 23.73 16.24 20.14
C GLU A 458 24.34 15.40 19.01
N GLU A 459 25.66 15.23 19.02
CA GLU A 459 26.42 14.37 18.08
C GLU A 459 26.26 12.89 18.47
N ASP A 460 26.32 11.98 17.51
CA ASP A 460 26.16 10.55 17.84
C ASP A 460 27.41 10.00 18.57
N GLU A 461 27.18 9.15 19.57
CA GLU A 461 28.22 8.58 20.45
C GLU A 461 29.26 7.73 19.70
N ASP A 462 28.83 7.06 18.63
CA ASP A 462 29.62 6.09 17.89
C ASP A 462 30.45 6.79 16.78
N GLN A 463 31.76 6.57 16.75
CA GLN A 463 32.70 7.11 15.74
C GLN A 463 33.06 6.04 14.68
N GLU A 464 32.12 5.19 14.25
CA GLU A 464 32.42 4.07 13.34
C GLU A 464 33.06 4.52 12.01
N ASP A 465 32.85 5.76 11.57
CA ASP A 465 33.32 6.30 10.28
C ASP A 465 34.36 7.43 10.38
N GLY A 466 34.89 7.74 11.58
CA GLY A 466 35.99 8.70 11.76
C GLY A 466 35.66 10.20 11.61
N GLU A 467 34.43 10.56 11.23
CA GLU A 467 33.92 11.94 11.25
C GLU A 467 33.06 12.18 12.49
N ARG A 468 32.92 13.41 13.03
CA ARG A 468 31.96 13.74 14.12
C ARG A 468 30.74 14.47 13.56
N GLY A 469 29.54 14.14 14.04
CA GLY A 469 28.31 14.88 13.70
C GLY A 469 27.03 14.20 14.21
N CYS A 470 25.89 14.77 13.82
CA CYS A 470 24.55 14.28 14.13
C CYS A 470 23.99 13.52 12.92
N THR A 471 23.53 12.29 13.13
CA THR A 471 22.85 11.48 12.12
C THR A 471 21.34 11.64 12.24
N PHE A 472 20.68 11.95 11.14
CA PHE A 472 19.21 11.99 11.08
C PHE A 472 18.70 11.42 9.75
N LEU A 473 17.48 10.89 9.76
CA LEU A 473 16.79 10.38 8.58
C LEU A 473 15.53 11.21 8.32
N VAL A 474 15.23 11.45 7.04
CA VAL A 474 14.03 12.18 6.61
C VAL A 474 13.26 11.32 5.61
N GLY A 475 12.07 10.86 6.02
CA GLY A 475 11.09 10.24 5.13
C GLY A 475 10.04 11.25 4.69
N LEU A 476 9.85 11.42 3.37
CA LEU A 476 8.77 12.23 2.80
C LEU A 476 7.79 11.33 2.07
N ILE A 477 6.60 11.15 2.65
CA ILE A 477 5.54 10.28 2.11
C ILE A 477 4.37 11.11 1.56
N GLN A 478 3.79 10.66 0.43
CA GLN A 478 2.57 11.24 -0.16
C GLN A 478 1.35 10.38 0.18
N LYS A 479 0.22 11.02 0.52
CA LYS A 479 -0.97 10.33 1.03
C LYS A 479 -1.99 9.99 -0.07
N HIS A 480 -2.62 8.81 0.04
CA HIS A 480 -3.84 8.37 -0.68
C HIS A 480 -3.75 8.24 -2.22
N ARG A 481 -2.57 8.11 -2.82
CA ARG A 481 -2.43 8.07 -4.28
C ARG A 481 -2.99 6.80 -4.91
N ARG A 482 -2.87 5.63 -4.26
CA ARG A 482 -3.40 4.35 -4.79
C ARG A 482 -4.91 4.40 -5.06
N ARG A 483 -5.68 5.05 -4.18
CA ARG A 483 -7.13 5.28 -4.37
C ARG A 483 -7.45 6.10 -5.63
N GLN A 484 -6.50 6.89 -6.12
CA GLN A 484 -6.67 7.75 -7.28
C GLN A 484 -6.35 7.06 -8.61
N ARG A 485 -5.85 5.81 -8.59
CA ARG A 485 -5.64 5.01 -9.81
C ARG A 485 -6.92 4.77 -10.61
N LYS A 486 -8.08 4.67 -9.93
CA LYS A 486 -9.40 4.62 -10.57
C LYS A 486 -9.67 5.85 -11.45
N MET A 487 -9.06 7.00 -11.14
CA MET A 487 -9.15 8.26 -11.89
C MET A 487 -8.01 8.44 -12.91
N GLY A 488 -7.14 7.43 -13.07
CA GLY A 488 -5.97 7.50 -13.93
C GLY A 488 -4.81 8.33 -13.36
N GLU A 489 -4.84 8.68 -12.08
CA GLU A 489 -3.71 9.32 -11.41
C GLU A 489 -2.77 8.28 -10.79
N ASP A 490 -1.47 8.58 -10.81
CA ASP A 490 -0.42 7.75 -10.23
C ASP A 490 0.43 8.57 -9.23
N MET A 491 1.41 7.98 -8.56
CA MET A 491 2.30 8.69 -7.63
C MET A 491 2.88 9.99 -8.23
N HIS A 492 2.88 11.08 -7.46
CA HIS A 492 3.63 12.28 -7.85
C HIS A 492 5.13 12.02 -7.72
N THR A 493 5.93 12.65 -8.58
CA THR A 493 7.36 12.78 -8.36
C THR A 493 7.60 13.76 -7.21
N ILE A 494 7.97 13.24 -6.04
CA ILE A 494 8.25 14.00 -4.82
C ILE A 494 9.74 13.96 -4.47
N GLY A 495 10.15 14.78 -3.51
CA GLY A 495 11.49 14.78 -2.92
C GLY A 495 11.68 16.01 -2.04
N PHE A 496 12.88 16.23 -1.49
CA PHE A 496 13.23 17.36 -0.63
C PHE A 496 14.69 17.80 -0.75
N GLY A 497 14.99 18.95 -0.16
CA GLY A 497 16.25 19.65 -0.17
C GLY A 497 16.43 20.34 1.17
N ILE A 498 17.66 20.30 1.68
CA ILE A 498 18.00 20.73 3.04
C ILE A 498 18.92 21.94 2.93
N TYR A 499 18.62 22.99 3.71
CA TYR A 499 19.34 24.26 3.69
C TYR A 499 19.73 24.64 5.11
N GLU A 500 20.98 25.02 5.32
CA GLU A 500 21.41 25.58 6.61
C GLU A 500 20.79 26.96 6.83
N VAL A 501 20.24 27.18 8.03
CA VAL A 501 19.69 28.48 8.42
C VAL A 501 20.83 29.37 8.89
N ARG A 502 21.16 30.41 8.10
CA ARG A 502 22.15 31.41 8.52
C ARG A 502 21.59 32.26 9.67
N ALA A 503 22.41 32.47 10.71
CA ALA A 503 22.07 33.15 11.96
C ALA A 503 21.35 34.51 11.83
N ALA A 504 21.53 35.23 10.72
CA ALA A 504 20.85 36.51 10.46
C ALA A 504 19.32 36.42 10.26
N HIS A 505 18.73 35.22 10.15
CA HIS A 505 17.30 35.02 9.88
C HIS A 505 16.52 34.36 11.03
N VAL A 506 17.15 34.04 12.15
CA VAL A 506 16.43 33.53 13.34
C VAL A 506 15.79 34.71 14.06
N ARG A 507 14.64 35.19 13.56
CA ARG A 507 13.71 35.93 14.43
C ARG A 507 13.16 34.91 15.41
N THR A 508 13.57 35.04 16.66
CA THR A 508 12.97 34.36 17.81
C THR A 508 11.52 34.83 17.98
N ASP A 509 10.61 34.35 17.14
CA ASP A 509 9.18 34.45 17.45
C ASP A 509 8.83 33.27 18.37
N GLN A 510 8.97 33.51 19.67
CA GLN A 510 8.35 32.68 20.71
C GLN A 510 6.83 32.94 20.73
N HIS A 511 6.12 32.69 19.63
CA HIS A 511 4.65 32.58 19.63
C HIS A 511 4.19 31.71 18.44
N PRO A 512 3.22 30.80 18.62
CA PRO A 512 2.63 30.05 17.51
C PRO A 512 1.99 31.04 16.52
N PRO A 513 1.95 30.75 15.21
CA PRO A 513 1.42 31.68 14.23
C PRO A 513 -0.09 31.82 14.44
N GLN A 514 -0.50 32.85 15.17
CA GLN A 514 -1.85 33.37 15.10
C GLN A 514 -2.04 33.93 13.70
N GLN A 515 -3.00 33.35 12.98
CA GLN A 515 -3.48 33.82 11.69
C GLN A 515 -4.06 35.23 11.88
N LYS A 516 -3.23 36.27 11.76
CA LYS A 516 -3.72 37.65 11.75
C LYS A 516 -4.49 37.87 10.45
N LEU A 517 -5.81 37.99 10.59
CA LEU A 517 -6.65 38.65 9.60
C LEU A 517 -6.12 40.08 9.40
N LEU A 518 -5.76 40.42 8.16
CA LEU A 518 -5.58 41.80 7.73
C LEU A 518 -6.97 42.41 7.48
N PRO A 519 -7.31 43.57 8.06
CA PRO A 519 -8.38 44.40 7.55
C PRO A 519 -7.87 45.28 6.39
N ASP A 520 -8.84 45.86 5.69
CA ASP A 520 -8.78 46.42 4.34
C ASP A 520 -7.67 47.42 3.99
N ALA A 521 -7.37 47.46 2.69
CA ALA A 521 -6.45 48.37 2.01
C ALA A 521 -6.84 49.87 2.19
N PRO A 522 -5.87 50.79 1.97
CA PRO A 522 -5.98 51.54 0.71
C PRO A 522 -4.66 51.85 -0.01
N SER A 523 -4.80 51.91 -1.34
CA SER A 523 -4.16 52.76 -2.38
C SER A 523 -2.69 53.21 -2.33
N GLU A 524 -2.07 53.02 -3.50
CA GLU A 524 -1.05 53.83 -4.18
C GLU A 524 0.45 53.69 -3.82
N GLY A 525 1.18 53.12 -4.79
CA GLY A 525 2.23 53.87 -5.50
C GLY A 525 3.62 53.90 -4.90
N ALA A 526 4.48 52.92 -5.26
CA ALA A 526 5.86 53.19 -5.69
C ALA A 526 6.53 51.88 -6.15
N VAL A 527 6.75 51.76 -7.45
CA VAL A 527 7.68 50.81 -8.06
C VAL A 527 9.10 51.27 -7.71
N ARG A 528 9.87 50.42 -7.02
CA ARG A 528 11.34 50.45 -7.10
C ARG A 528 11.88 49.03 -7.16
N HIS A 529 12.42 48.70 -8.33
CA HIS A 529 13.30 47.57 -8.57
C HIS A 529 14.52 47.63 -7.65
N LEU A 530 14.87 46.49 -7.05
CA LEU A 530 16.26 46.16 -6.75
C LEU A 530 16.44 44.66 -6.91
N HIS A 531 17.01 44.31 -8.07
CA HIS A 531 17.65 43.04 -8.34
C HIS A 531 18.87 42.89 -7.43
N GLN A 532 19.00 41.73 -6.77
CA GLN A 532 20.22 40.93 -6.81
C GLN A 532 19.95 39.52 -6.26
N PRO A 533 20.23 38.44 -7.00
CA PRO A 533 20.18 37.08 -6.49
C PRO A 533 21.51 36.73 -5.80
N ALA A 534 21.48 36.40 -4.52
CA ALA A 534 22.64 35.86 -3.83
C ALA A 534 22.89 34.42 -4.31
N ARG A 535 24.01 34.25 -5.02
CA ARG A 535 24.64 32.95 -5.33
C ARG A 535 25.20 32.34 -4.05
N GLY A 536 25.13 31.02 -3.93
CA GLY A 536 25.93 30.24 -2.98
C GLY A 536 25.14 29.59 -1.85
N ALA A 537 24.52 28.46 -2.16
CA ALA A 537 24.24 27.39 -1.21
C ALA A 537 24.37 26.07 -1.98
N GLN A 538 25.30 25.22 -1.56
CA GLN A 538 25.50 23.89 -2.13
C GLN A 538 24.44 22.93 -1.54
N PRO A 539 23.80 22.09 -2.37
CA PRO A 539 22.84 21.10 -1.88
C PRO A 539 23.55 19.88 -1.28
N LEU A 540 23.10 19.43 -0.12
CA LEU A 540 23.23 18.04 0.33
C LEU A 540 22.05 17.26 -0.27
N GLN A 541 22.35 16.27 -1.11
CA GLN A 541 21.36 15.35 -1.69
C GLN A 541 20.78 14.46 -0.59
N ALA A 542 19.59 13.88 -0.83
CA ALA A 542 18.93 12.94 0.07
C ALA A 542 19.95 11.96 0.67
N ALA A 543 20.13 12.03 1.98
CA ALA A 543 21.21 11.36 2.68
C ALA A 543 20.68 10.90 4.04
N ALA A 544 20.83 9.62 4.34
CA ALA A 544 21.37 9.30 5.66
C ALA A 544 22.74 9.99 5.69
N GLY A 545 22.84 11.07 6.46
CA GLY A 545 23.98 11.98 6.37
C GLY A 545 24.32 12.51 7.74
N ARG A 546 25.62 12.46 8.06
CA ARG A 546 26.17 13.09 9.25
C ARG A 546 26.33 14.58 8.98
N VAL A 547 25.71 15.43 9.79
CA VAL A 547 25.84 16.88 9.67
C VAL A 547 26.37 17.47 10.97
N ARG A 548 27.20 18.52 10.90
CA ARG A 548 27.68 19.21 12.09
C ARG A 548 26.51 19.88 12.84
N PRO A 549 26.63 20.07 14.18
CA PRO A 549 25.59 20.73 14.97
C PRO A 549 25.17 22.09 14.38
N GLY A 550 23.87 22.32 14.26
CA GLY A 550 23.30 23.47 13.57
C GLY A 550 21.82 23.34 13.22
N ALA A 551 21.19 24.44 12.81
CA ALA A 551 19.80 24.45 12.38
C ALA A 551 19.68 24.29 10.86
N LEU A 552 18.90 23.30 10.43
CA LEU A 552 18.65 22.99 9.03
C LEU A 552 17.18 23.21 8.69
N HIS A 553 16.91 23.50 7.42
CA HIS A 553 15.60 23.81 6.89
C HIS A 553 15.29 22.95 5.67
N LEU A 554 14.16 22.26 5.70
CA LEU A 554 13.75 21.33 4.65
C LEU A 554 12.76 21.97 3.66
N ARG A 555 12.95 21.74 2.34
CA ARG A 555 12.07 22.17 1.24
C ARG A 555 11.97 21.12 0.14
N ALA A 556 10.81 20.83 -0.42
CA ALA A 556 10.61 19.72 -1.38
C ALA A 556 11.36 19.85 -2.76
N GLN A 557 12.15 18.86 -3.27
CA GLN A 557 12.78 18.81 -4.62
C GLN A 557 13.14 17.37 -5.16
N GLN A 558 12.92 17.13 -6.48
CA GLN A 558 13.20 16.00 -7.45
C GLN A 558 14.27 14.91 -7.17
N GLY A 559 14.26 13.69 -7.74
CA GLY A 559 13.45 12.91 -8.73
C GLY A 559 14.10 11.51 -8.89
N TRP A 560 13.42 10.37 -9.10
CA TRP A 560 12.72 9.85 -10.30
C TRP A 560 11.59 8.88 -9.87
N GLY A 561 10.47 8.91 -10.60
CA GLY A 561 9.46 7.84 -10.59
C GLY A 561 9.80 6.77 -11.62
N LEU A 562 9.37 5.54 -11.35
CA LEU A 562 9.44 4.40 -12.26
C LEU A 562 8.92 4.77 -13.66
N LEU A 563 9.66 4.35 -14.69
CA LEU A 563 9.28 4.45 -16.09
C LEU A 563 7.99 3.65 -16.32
N CYS A 564 6.86 4.36 -16.45
CA CYS A 564 5.66 3.85 -17.11
C CYS A 564 5.50 4.61 -18.44
N PRO A 565 5.70 3.96 -19.61
CA PRO A 565 5.58 4.63 -20.89
C PRO A 565 4.12 5.04 -21.14
N ARG A 566 3.90 6.35 -21.28
CA ARG A 566 2.64 6.87 -21.82
C ARG A 566 2.41 6.30 -23.22
N LEU A 567 1.20 5.78 -23.41
CA LEU A 567 0.57 5.49 -24.69
C LEU A 567 0.75 6.67 -25.67
N LEU A 568 1.61 6.49 -26.66
CA LEU A 568 1.53 7.26 -27.90
C LEU A 568 0.28 6.79 -28.65
N ARG A 569 -0.79 7.60 -28.57
CA ARG A 569 -1.87 7.53 -29.56
C ARG A 569 -1.32 8.14 -30.85
N GLU A 570 -1.05 7.31 -31.84
CA GLU A 570 -1.03 7.75 -33.24
C GLU A 570 -2.46 8.15 -33.62
N GLU A 571 -2.71 9.45 -33.71
CA GLU A 571 -3.87 9.96 -34.43
C GLU A 571 -3.67 9.67 -35.91
N SER A 572 -4.56 8.82 -36.42
CA SER A 572 -4.76 8.55 -37.84
C SER A 572 -5.04 9.86 -38.59
N ARG A 573 -4.12 10.19 -39.50
CA ARG A 573 -4.35 11.13 -40.59
C ARG A 573 -5.54 10.67 -41.43
N LEU A 574 -6.53 11.55 -41.62
CA LEU A 574 -7.37 11.56 -42.81
C LEU A 574 -7.40 12.99 -43.40
N PRO A 575 -7.53 13.12 -44.73
CA PRO A 575 -7.16 14.31 -45.48
C PRO A 575 -8.36 15.22 -45.80
N GLY A 576 -8.06 16.48 -46.16
CA GLY A 576 -8.88 17.26 -47.09
C GLY A 576 -9.58 18.49 -46.51
N CYS A 577 -8.91 19.64 -46.58
CA CYS A 577 -9.22 20.78 -47.45
C CYS A 577 -8.25 21.92 -47.15
#